data_AF-A0A9P0M160-F1
#
_entry.id   AF-A0A9P0M160-F1
#
_cell.length_a   1.000
_cell.length_b   1.000
_cell.length_c   1.000
_cell.angle_alpha   90.00
_cell.angle_beta   90.00
_cell.angle_gamma   90.00
#
_symmetry.space_group_name_H-M   'P 1'
#
loop_
_entity.id
_entity.type
_entity.pdbx_description
1 polymer ?
#
loop_
_entity_poly.entity_id
_entity_poly.type
_entity_poly.pdbx_seq_one_letter_code
_entity_poly.pdbx_strand_id
1 'polypeptide(L)'
;MYIILHPAAVKDRRLSYAYHNGKCTNQVVYKNQFYKVPETVANFLQLENANSYTAHSFRRSSATLLVESVEDLMTLEKHGDWKSSTVAKGKKNPNFNYNNNNNNW
;
A
#
# COMPACT_ATOMS: atom_id res chain seq x y z
N MET A 1 16.62 -5.91 -13.10
CA MET A 1 15.73 -4.73 -13.12
C MET A 1 14.50 -5.06 -13.97
N TYR A 2 13.29 -4.90 -13.45
CA TYR A 2 12.02 -5.35 -14.04
C TYR A 2 11.78 -4.89 -15.50
N ILE A 3 12.33 -3.74 -15.87
CA ILE A 3 12.27 -3.14 -17.22
C ILE A 3 12.84 -4.06 -18.31
N ILE A 4 13.75 -4.97 -17.97
CA ILE A 4 14.33 -5.95 -18.91
C ILE A 4 13.26 -6.92 -19.46
N LEU A 5 12.15 -7.12 -18.74
CA LEU A 5 11.05 -7.98 -19.16
C LEU A 5 10.05 -7.26 -20.09
N HIS A 6 10.22 -5.96 -20.35
CA HIS A 6 9.31 -5.22 -21.22
C HIS A 6 9.41 -5.69 -22.68
N PRO A 7 8.29 -5.76 -23.41
CA PRO A 7 8.31 -6.03 -24.84
C PRO A 7 9.11 -4.94 -25.58
N ALA A 8 9.96 -5.35 -26.54
CA ALA A 8 10.76 -4.43 -27.34
C ALA A 8 9.94 -3.38 -28.13
N ALA A 9 8.64 -3.66 -28.36
CA ALA A 9 7.72 -2.79 -29.07
C ALA A 9 7.15 -1.64 -28.21
N VAL A 10 7.40 -1.64 -26.90
CA VAL A 10 6.95 -0.58 -26.00
C VAL A 10 7.74 0.70 -26.27
N LYS A 11 7.03 1.79 -26.61
CA LYS A 11 7.63 3.13 -26.80
C LYS A 11 7.54 4.03 -25.58
N ASP A 12 6.79 3.62 -24.56
CA ASP A 12 6.51 4.43 -23.39
C ASP A 12 7.32 3.97 -22.16
N ARG A 13 7.34 4.80 -21.10
CA ARG A 13 8.13 4.57 -19.87
C ARG A 13 7.31 4.05 -18.68
N ARG A 14 6.15 3.46 -18.93
CA ARG A 14 5.31 2.88 -17.87
C ARG A 14 6.01 1.65 -17.28
N LEU A 15 5.73 1.42 -16.00
CA LEU A 15 6.23 0.25 -15.29
C LEU A 15 5.20 -0.88 -15.27
N SER A 16 3.91 -0.57 -15.29
CA SER A 16 2.87 -1.57 -15.07
C SER A 16 2.35 -2.15 -16.39
N TYR A 17 2.98 -3.22 -16.87
CA TYR A 17 2.51 -4.01 -18.01
C TYR A 17 1.88 -5.34 -17.57
N ALA A 18 0.86 -5.76 -18.31
CA ALA A 18 0.16 -7.01 -18.05
C ALA A 18 1.08 -8.18 -18.38
N TYR A 19 0.97 -9.23 -17.57
CA TYR A 19 1.79 -10.43 -17.71
C TYR A 19 0.87 -11.63 -17.82
N HIS A 20 0.95 -12.33 -18.95
CA HIS A 20 0.09 -13.45 -19.28
C HIS A 20 0.93 -14.61 -19.82
N ASN A 21 0.64 -15.82 -19.36
CA ASN A 21 1.27 -17.06 -19.84
C ASN A 21 2.82 -17.00 -19.87
N GLY A 22 3.45 -16.45 -18.82
CA GLY A 22 4.91 -16.37 -18.74
C GLY A 22 5.54 -15.26 -19.59
N LYS A 23 4.75 -14.32 -20.14
CA LYS A 23 5.25 -13.23 -20.98
C LYS A 23 4.60 -11.89 -20.64
N CYS A 24 5.40 -10.83 -20.71
CA CYS A 24 4.93 -9.46 -20.60
C CYS A 24 4.25 -9.05 -21.92
N THR A 25 3.07 -8.45 -21.84
CA THR A 25 2.34 -7.96 -23.01
C THR A 25 2.42 -6.44 -23.06
N ASN A 26 2.21 -5.84 -24.24
CA ASN A 26 2.18 -4.38 -24.40
C ASN A 26 0.87 -3.74 -23.87
N GLN A 27 0.08 -4.49 -23.08
CA GLN A 27 -1.13 -3.97 -22.44
C GLN A 27 -0.77 -3.42 -21.08
N VAL A 28 -1.25 -2.23 -20.77
CA VAL A 28 -1.00 -1.59 -19.47
C VAL A 28 -1.93 -2.20 -18.44
N VAL A 29 -1.41 -2.49 -17.25
CA VAL A 29 -2.23 -3.00 -16.14
C VAL A 29 -3.24 -1.92 -15.74
N TYR A 30 -4.52 -2.26 -15.85
CA TYR A 30 -5.60 -1.37 -15.44
C TYR A 30 -5.60 -1.15 -13.92
N LYS A 31 -6.01 0.04 -13.49
CA LYS A 31 -6.15 0.41 -12.07
C LYS A 31 -6.96 -0.62 -11.26
N ASN A 32 -7.98 -1.23 -11.90
CA ASN A 32 -8.85 -2.25 -11.32
C ASN A 32 -8.13 -3.55 -10.95
N GLN A 33 -7.04 -3.90 -11.63
CA GLN A 33 -6.21 -5.04 -11.25
C GLN A 33 -5.50 -4.77 -9.93
N PHE A 34 -4.89 -3.59 -9.78
CA PHE A 34 -4.22 -3.20 -8.53
C PHE A 34 -5.18 -3.13 -7.33
N TYR A 35 -6.44 -2.77 -7.56
CA TYR A 35 -7.46 -2.77 -6.50
C TYR A 35 -7.74 -4.14 -5.91
N LYS A 36 -7.55 -5.21 -6.67
CA LYS A 36 -7.79 -6.59 -6.23
C LYS A 36 -6.60 -7.23 -5.53
N VAL A 37 -5.39 -6.68 -5.67
CA VAL A 37 -4.19 -7.29 -5.09
C VAL A 37 -4.32 -7.48 -3.56
N PRO A 38 -4.79 -6.50 -2.77
CA PRO A 38 -4.96 -6.68 -1.33
C PRO A 38 -5.97 -7.76 -0.98
N GLU A 39 -7.10 -7.82 -1.69
CA GLU A 39 -8.11 -8.88 -1.56
C GLU A 39 -7.52 -10.26 -1.88
N THR A 40 -6.75 -10.39 -2.98
CA THR A 40 -6.07 -11.64 -3.34
C THR A 40 -5.09 -12.10 -2.25
N VAL A 41 -4.30 -11.17 -1.69
CA VAL A 41 -3.38 -11.46 -0.58
C VAL A 41 -4.15 -11.87 0.67
N ALA A 42 -5.24 -11.18 1.01
CA ALA A 42 -6.09 -11.50 2.15
C ALA A 42 -6.73 -12.89 2.01
N ASN A 43 -7.21 -13.24 0.81
CA ASN A 43 -7.72 -14.58 0.50
C ASN A 43 -6.65 -15.66 0.65
N PHE A 44 -5.45 -15.40 0.13
CA PHE A 44 -4.32 -16.33 0.25
C PHE A 44 -3.94 -16.58 1.72
N LEU A 45 -3.95 -15.54 2.54
CA LEU A 45 -3.68 -15.61 3.98
C LEU A 45 -4.89 -16.08 4.80
N GLN A 46 -6.04 -16.35 4.17
CA GLN A 46 -7.28 -16.78 4.82
C GLN A 46 -7.78 -15.79 5.89
N LEU A 47 -7.63 -14.49 5.62
CA LEU A 47 -8.16 -13.45 6.51
C LEU A 47 -9.68 -13.34 6.37
N GLU A 48 -10.34 -13.05 7.48
CA GLU A 48 -11.78 -12.75 7.47
C GLU A 48 -12.08 -11.52 6.62
N ASN A 49 -13.24 -11.52 5.95
CA ASN A 49 -13.71 -10.39 5.13
C ASN A 49 -12.68 -9.91 4.09
N ALA A 50 -12.02 -10.84 3.39
CA ALA A 50 -11.01 -10.53 2.37
C ALA A 50 -11.49 -9.51 1.31
N ASN A 51 -12.78 -9.52 0.97
CA ASN A 51 -13.41 -8.56 0.06
C ASN A 51 -13.36 -7.09 0.53
N SER A 52 -13.13 -6.84 1.83
CA SER A 52 -12.99 -5.50 2.39
C SER A 52 -11.59 -4.90 2.19
N TYR A 53 -10.61 -5.72 1.79
CA TYR A 53 -9.24 -5.28 1.55
C TYR A 53 -9.12 -4.66 0.16
N THR A 54 -9.11 -3.32 0.13
CA THR A 54 -8.95 -2.53 -1.10
C THR A 54 -7.54 -1.99 -1.22
N ALA A 55 -7.18 -1.33 -2.34
CA ALA A 55 -5.88 -0.65 -2.46
C ALA A 55 -5.59 0.34 -1.30
N HIS A 56 -6.62 0.85 -0.61
CA HIS A 56 -6.42 1.70 0.55
C HIS A 56 -5.75 0.94 1.72
N SER A 57 -5.95 -0.37 1.83
CA SER A 57 -5.30 -1.21 2.83
C SER A 57 -3.78 -1.16 2.71
N PHE A 58 -3.22 -1.25 1.50
CA PHE A 58 -1.78 -1.11 1.29
C PHE A 58 -1.25 0.27 1.68
N ARG A 59 -1.97 1.34 1.34
CA ARG A 59 -1.57 2.69 1.74
C ARG A 59 -1.51 2.82 3.27
N ARG A 60 -2.53 2.31 3.97
CA ARG A 60 -2.59 2.28 5.44
C ARG A 60 -1.47 1.45 6.04
N SER A 61 -1.29 0.22 5.58
CA SER A 61 -0.21 -0.67 6.06
C SER A 61 1.17 -0.03 5.86
N SER A 62 1.43 0.60 4.71
CA SER A 62 2.71 1.28 4.48
C SER A 62 2.96 2.42 5.48
N ALA A 63 1.91 3.15 5.83
CA ALA A 63 2.03 4.24 6.77
C ALA A 63 2.17 3.77 8.22
N THR A 64 1.45 2.70 8.60
CA THR A 64 1.62 2.06 9.92
C THR A 64 3.06 1.55 10.08
N LEU A 65 3.59 0.82 9.09
CA LEU A 65 4.98 0.35 9.11
C LEU A 65 5.97 1.52 9.16
N LEU A 66 5.67 2.64 8.51
CA LEU A 66 6.50 3.83 8.57
C LEU A 66 6.47 4.48 9.98
N VAL A 67 5.30 4.60 10.62
CA VAL A 67 5.20 5.11 12.00
C VAL A 67 5.92 4.19 12.99
N GLU A 68 5.81 2.88 12.80
CA GLU A 68 6.49 1.89 13.66
C GLU A 68 8.01 1.93 13.50
N SER A 69 8.51 2.38 12.33
CA SER A 69 9.95 2.49 12.04
C SER A 69 10.52 3.90 12.21
N VAL A 70 9.69 4.94 12.26
CA VAL A 70 10.09 6.35 12.25
C VAL A 70 9.31 7.12 13.31
N GLU A 71 10.01 7.69 14.30
CA GLU A 71 9.43 8.55 15.34
C GLU A 71 8.95 9.92 14.82
N ASP A 72 9.27 10.28 13.57
CA ASP A 72 8.98 11.59 12.98
C ASP A 72 7.70 11.61 12.12
N LEU A 73 6.73 12.43 12.59
CA LEU A 73 5.46 12.67 11.93
C LEU A 73 5.56 13.46 10.62
N MET A 74 6.60 14.28 10.42
CA MET A 74 6.78 14.99 9.13
C MET A 74 7.10 14.02 7.99
N THR A 75 7.88 12.98 8.30
CA THR A 75 8.20 11.92 7.34
C THR A 75 6.96 11.13 6.93
N LEU A 76 6.02 10.92 7.87
CA LEU A 76 4.73 10.28 7.61
C LEU A 76 3.83 11.10 6.67
N GLU A 77 3.71 12.41 6.91
CA GLU A 77 2.88 13.31 6.09
C GLU A 77 3.41 13.39 4.65
N LYS A 78 4.73 13.48 4.48
CA LYS A 78 5.38 13.45 3.17
C LYS A 78 5.20 12.13 2.44
N HIS A 79 5.28 11.00 3.15
CA HIS A 79 5.14 9.66 2.55
C HIS A 79 3.73 9.39 2.01
N GLY A 80 2.71 9.81 2.75
CA GLY A 80 1.31 9.58 2.37
C GLY A 80 0.69 10.68 1.50
N ASP A 81 1.44 11.75 1.22
CA ASP A 81 0.96 13.04 0.69
C ASP A 81 -0.29 13.53 1.46
N TRP A 82 -0.19 13.50 2.78
CA TRP A 82 -1.31 13.81 3.68
C TRP A 82 -1.30 15.28 4.06
N LYS A 83 -2.47 15.92 3.91
CA LYS A 83 -2.66 17.33 4.28
C LYS A 83 -2.61 17.60 5.79
N SER A 84 -2.67 16.57 6.63
CA SER A 84 -2.48 16.68 8.08
C SER A 84 -2.23 15.33 8.76
N SER A 85 -1.50 15.37 9.88
CA SER A 85 -1.22 14.22 10.75
C SER A 85 -2.47 13.52 11.30
N THR A 86 -3.59 14.25 11.45
CA THR A 86 -4.87 13.68 11.87
C THR A 86 -5.46 12.74 10.81
N VAL A 87 -5.30 13.08 9.52
CA VAL A 87 -5.73 12.22 8.41
C VAL A 87 -4.78 11.02 8.27
N ALA A 88 -3.49 11.24 8.54
CA ALA A 88 -2.45 10.21 8.49
C ALA A 88 -2.64 9.09 9.53
N LYS A 89 -2.92 9.46 10.78
CA LYS A 89 -3.11 8.51 11.89
C LYS A 89 -4.41 7.70 11.78
N GLY A 90 -5.33 8.10 10.90
CA GLY A 90 -6.70 7.60 10.89
C GLY A 90 -7.48 8.10 12.13
N LYS A 91 -8.81 8.17 12.04
CA LYS A 91 -9.63 8.46 13.23
C LYS A 91 -9.33 7.41 14.29
N LYS A 92 -8.72 7.81 15.41
CA LYS A 92 -8.63 6.97 16.61
C LYS A 92 -10.06 6.54 16.97
N ASN A 93 -10.31 5.24 16.99
CA ASN A 93 -11.48 4.71 17.67
C ASN A 93 -11.39 5.19 19.13
N PRO A 94 -12.41 5.85 19.70
CA PRO A 94 -12.38 6.32 21.10
C PRO A 94 -12.19 5.18 22.13
N ASN A 95 -12.26 3.92 21.70
CA ASN A 95 -12.01 2.75 22.56
C ASN A 95 -10.58 2.19 22.46
N PHE A 96 -9.65 2.81 21.72
CA PHE A 96 -8.25 2.38 21.70
C PHE A 96 -7.42 3.25 22.65
N ASN A 97 -7.40 2.85 23.92
CA ASN A 97 -6.52 3.43 24.93
C ASN A 97 -5.08 2.98 24.64
N TYR A 98 -4.26 3.90 24.14
CA TYR A 98 -2.81 3.78 24.33
C TYR A 98 -2.56 4.00 25.83
N ASN A 99 -2.34 2.91 26.55
CA ASN A 99 -1.84 2.98 27.91
C ASN A 99 -0.35 3.37 27.83
N ASN A 100 -0.07 4.67 27.80
CA ASN A 100 1.28 5.17 27.99
C ASN A 100 1.60 5.18 29.49
N ASN A 101 1.85 3.98 30.01
CA ASN A 101 2.77 3.83 31.12
C ASN A 101 4.08 3.36 30.50
N ASN A 102 5.04 4.28 30.35
CA ASN A 102 6.40 4.11 30.85
C ASN A 102 7.23 5.40 30.67
N ASN A 103 7.23 6.16 31.76
CA ASN A 103 8.30 6.94 32.36
C ASN A 103 9.69 6.98 31.67
N ASN A 104 10.20 8.21 31.63
CA ASN A 104 11.60 8.65 31.71
C ASN A 104 12.47 8.68 30.44
N TRP A 105 12.78 9.94 30.08
CA TRP A 105 13.79 10.51 29.16
C TRP A 105 13.43 10.55 27.67
#